data_AF-A0A7X1WLJ4-F1
#
_entry.id   AF-A0A7X1WLJ4-F1
#
_cell.length_a   1.000
_cell.length_b   1.000
_cell.length_c   1.000
_cell.angle_alpha   90.00
_cell.angle_beta   90.00
_cell.angle_gamma   90.00
#
_symmetry.space_group_name_H-M   'P 1'
#
loop_
_entity.id
_entity.type
_entity.pdbx_description
1 polymer ?
#
loop_
_entity_poly.entity_id
_entity_poly.type
_entity_poly.pdbx_seq_one_letter_code
_entity_poly.pdbx_strand_id
1 'polypeptide(L)'
;MNWPVIMHVCEAAYPLGVVQRAAYSLADTLAIEVSVEPGQIKLSIFPSQDQLTLPSARVRPLVLQHLNDFALRNHINRETAGLREVLARAALTGCGLPQ
;
A
#
# COMPACT_ATOMS: atom_id res chain seq x y z
N MET A 1 -13.31 20.01 14.38
CA MET A 1 -12.48 19.20 13.45
C MET A 1 -13.02 17.78 13.46
N ASN A 2 -13.24 17.18 12.29
CA ASN A 2 -13.98 15.91 12.14
C ASN A 2 -13.05 14.69 12.14
N TRP A 3 -12.19 14.60 13.15
CA TRP A 3 -11.32 13.44 13.39
C TRP A 3 -12.04 12.44 14.33
N PRO A 4 -11.79 11.13 14.20
CA PRO A 4 -10.99 10.48 13.15
C PRO A 4 -11.67 10.49 11.78
N VAL A 5 -10.86 10.47 10.72
CA VAL A 5 -11.35 10.17 9.38
C VAL A 5 -11.37 8.65 9.22
N ILE A 6 -12.57 8.08 9.10
CA ILE A 6 -12.76 6.64 8.93
C ILE A 6 -12.89 6.31 7.45
N MET A 7 -12.18 5.28 6.98
CA MET A 7 -12.36 4.71 5.65
C MET A 7 -12.29 3.18 5.69
N HIS A 8 -13.03 2.54 4.80
CA HIS A 8 -13.02 1.08 4.61
C HIS A 8 -12.51 0.81 3.21
N VAL A 9 -11.62 -0.17 3.09
CA VAL A 9 -11.06 -0.59 1.81
C VAL A 9 -11.25 -2.10 1.63
N CYS A 10 -11.54 -2.52 0.41
CA CYS A 10 -11.70 -3.92 0.09
C CYS A 10 -10.34 -4.63 0.14
N GLU A 11 -10.24 -5.71 0.91
CA GLU A 11 -9.00 -6.48 1.07
C GLU A 11 -8.50 -7.07 -0.26
N ALA A 12 -9.40 -7.42 -1.17
CA ALA A 12 -9.05 -7.95 -2.49
C ALA A 12 -8.33 -6.91 -3.37
N ALA A 13 -8.75 -5.65 -3.29
CA ALA A 13 -8.13 -4.54 -4.04
C ALA A 13 -6.86 -4.02 -3.34
N TYR A 14 -6.89 -3.97 -2.00
CA TYR A 14 -5.80 -3.48 -1.17
C TYR A 14 -5.41 -4.53 -0.13
N PRO A 15 -4.51 -5.47 -0.48
CA PRO A 15 -4.01 -6.46 0.46
C PRO A 15 -3.34 -5.79 1.67
N LEU A 16 -3.34 -6.47 2.84
CA LEU A 16 -2.79 -5.92 4.08
C LEU A 16 -1.38 -5.32 3.93
N GLY A 17 -0.48 -5.99 3.19
CA GLY A 17 0.87 -5.47 2.96
C GLY A 17 0.93 -4.16 2.15
N VAL A 18 -0.05 -3.93 1.27
CA VAL A 18 -0.20 -2.65 0.54
C VAL A 18 -0.69 -1.57 1.49
N VAL A 19 -1.71 -1.89 2.31
CA VAL A 19 -2.26 -0.96 3.30
C VAL A 19 -1.21 -0.54 4.32
N GLN A 20 -0.44 -1.49 4.86
CA GLN A 20 0.62 -1.21 5.82
C GLN A 20 1.69 -0.30 5.22
N ARG A 21 2.14 -0.57 3.98
CA ARG A 21 3.12 0.29 3.28
C ARG A 21 2.59 1.70 3.05
N ALA A 22 1.33 1.83 2.66
CA ALA A 22 0.69 3.13 2.51
C ALA A 22 0.63 3.88 3.86
N ALA A 23 0.22 3.19 4.94
CA ALA A 23 0.19 3.77 6.28
C ALA A 23 1.57 4.23 6.75
N TYR A 24 2.59 3.39 6.60
CA TYR A 24 3.97 3.75 6.93
C TYR A 24 4.50 4.92 6.10
N SER A 25 4.17 4.99 4.81
CA SER A 25 4.60 6.11 3.96
C SER A 25 4.00 7.46 4.34
N LEU A 26 2.90 7.45 5.10
CA LEU A 26 2.19 8.65 5.54
C LEU A 26 2.47 8.99 7.01
N ALA A 27 3.28 8.19 7.71
CA ALA A 27 3.48 8.28 9.16
C ALA A 27 3.99 9.66 9.63
N ASP A 28 4.73 10.38 8.78
CA ASP A 28 5.20 11.74 9.08
C ASP A 28 4.04 12.74 9.23
N THR A 29 2.90 12.48 8.58
CA THR A 29 1.75 13.41 8.48
C THR A 29 0.46 12.88 9.11
N LEU A 30 0.26 11.56 9.12
CA LEU A 30 -0.96 10.91 9.57
C LEU A 30 -0.62 9.70 10.44
N ALA A 31 -1.31 9.58 11.57
CA ALA A 31 -1.36 8.34 12.34
C ALA A 31 -2.55 7.51 11.84
N ILE A 32 -2.27 6.30 11.33
CA ILE A 32 -3.30 5.43 10.74
C ILE A 32 -3.35 4.12 11.54
N GLU A 33 -4.46 3.91 12.24
CA GLU A 33 -4.80 2.63 12.84
C GLU A 33 -5.42 1.71 11.77
N VAL A 34 -4.88 0.50 11.65
CA VAL A 34 -5.32 -0.50 10.67
C VAL A 34 -6.02 -1.64 11.41
N SER A 35 -7.31 -1.81 11.18
CA SER A 35 -8.11 -2.92 11.72
C SER A 35 -8.53 -3.85 10.58
N VAL A 36 -8.17 -5.12 10.66
CA VAL A 36 -8.56 -6.13 9.68
C VAL A 36 -9.91 -6.71 10.07
N GLU A 37 -10.86 -6.67 9.14
CA GLU A 37 -12.20 -7.22 9.27
C GLU A 37 -12.46 -8.21 8.12
N PRO A 38 -13.45 -9.12 8.22
CA PRO A 38 -13.73 -10.05 7.13
C PRO A 38 -14.06 -9.33 5.81
N GLY A 39 -13.21 -9.49 4.80
CA GLY A 39 -13.40 -8.93 3.45
C GLY A 39 -13.07 -7.44 3.30
N GLN A 40 -12.69 -6.75 4.38
CA GLN A 40 -12.36 -5.33 4.36
C GLN A 40 -11.31 -4.96 5.41
N ILE A 41 -10.61 -3.87 5.16
CA ILE A 41 -9.68 -3.29 6.12
C ILE A 41 -10.21 -1.90 6.48
N LYS A 42 -10.43 -1.67 7.76
CA LYS A 42 -10.83 -0.38 8.31
C LYS A 42 -9.58 0.42 8.68
N LEU A 43 -9.58 1.69 8.27
CA LEU A 43 -8.54 2.65 8.59
C LEU A 43 -9.16 3.78 9.43
N SER A 44 -8.64 3.96 10.65
CA SER A 44 -8.94 5.13 11.48
C SER A 44 -7.76 6.08 11.40
N ILE A 45 -7.98 7.26 10.81
CA ILE A 45 -6.90 8.20 10.49
C ILE A 45 -6.98 9.42 11.41
N PHE A 46 -5.83 9.79 11.95
CA PHE A 46 -5.60 10.90 12.86
C PHE A 46 -4.44 11.75 12.31
N PRO A 47 -4.32 13.03 12.69
CA PRO A 47 -3.12 13.79 12.41
C PRO A 47 -1.96 13.24 13.23
N SER A 48 -0.76 13.15 12.66
CA SER A 48 0.44 12.75 13.41
C SER A 48 0.96 13.87 14.33
N GLN A 49 0.58 15.12 14.05
CA GLN A 49 1.03 16.32 14.75
C GLN A 49 -0.14 17.27 15.00
N ASP A 50 -0.12 17.99 16.12
CA ASP A 50 -1.19 18.91 16.54
C ASP A 50 -1.42 20.09 15.58
N GLN A 51 -0.41 20.46 14.78
CA GLN A 51 -0.46 21.58 13.83
C GLN A 51 -0.57 21.13 12.37
N LEU A 52 -1.16 19.96 12.09
CA LEU A 52 -1.36 19.52 10.72
C LEU A 52 -2.26 20.52 9.97
N THR A 53 -1.69 21.24 9.00
CA THR A 53 -2.43 22.21 8.14
C THR A 53 -3.28 21.53 7.07
N LEU A 54 -3.28 20.20 7.00
CA LEU A 54 -4.02 19.43 6.02
C LEU A 54 -5.53 19.47 6.33
N PRO A 55 -6.37 19.98 5.41
CA PRO A 55 -7.82 19.93 5.58
C PRO A 55 -8.31 18.48 5.65
N SER A 56 -9.24 18.17 6.55
CA SER A 56 -9.80 16.81 6.69
C SER A 56 -10.37 16.25 5.37
N ALA A 57 -10.91 17.12 4.51
CA ALA A 57 -11.40 16.77 3.17
C ALA A 57 -10.30 16.25 2.22
N ARG A 58 -9.02 16.60 2.45
CA ARG A 58 -7.87 16.15 1.66
C ARG A 58 -7.28 14.83 2.15
N VAL A 59 -7.60 14.42 3.38
CA VAL A 59 -7.07 13.18 3.99
C VAL A 59 -7.46 11.94 3.18
N ARG A 60 -8.75 11.80 2.83
CA ARG A 60 -9.23 10.64 2.06
C ARG A 60 -8.57 10.53 0.67
N PRO A 61 -8.55 11.60 -0.16
CA PRO A 61 -7.82 11.57 -1.43
C PRO A 61 -6.34 11.22 -1.29
N LEU A 62 -5.66 11.78 -0.28
CA LEU A 62 -4.24 11.52 -0.03
C LEU A 62 -3.99 10.04 0.29
N VAL A 63 -4.75 9.48 1.23
CA VAL A 63 -4.61 8.06 1.61
C VAL A 63 -4.94 7.15 0.43
N LEU A 64 -6.00 7.44 -0.34
CA LEU A 64 -6.34 6.68 -1.54
C LEU A 64 -5.26 6.74 -2.62
N GLN A 65 -4.61 7.88 -2.81
CA GLN A 65 -3.50 8.02 -3.75
C GLN A 65 -2.34 7.08 -3.38
N HIS A 66 -1.90 7.10 -2.11
CA HIS A 66 -0.83 6.21 -1.64
C HIS A 66 -1.23 4.74 -1.75
N LEU A 67 -2.48 4.40 -1.41
CA LEU A 67 -3.00 3.04 -1.56
C LEU A 67 -2.95 2.57 -3.02
N ASN A 68 -3.38 3.42 -3.97
CA ASN A 68 -3.34 3.12 -5.40
C ASN A 68 -1.89 2.92 -5.88
N ASP A 69 -0.97 3.79 -5.48
CA ASP A 69 0.43 3.70 -5.89
C ASP A 69 1.07 2.39 -5.41
N PHE A 70 0.84 2.00 -4.16
CA PHE A 70 1.35 0.73 -3.63
C PHE A 70 0.63 -0.49 -4.20
N ALA A 71 -0.68 -0.40 -4.47
CA ALA A 71 -1.43 -1.47 -5.12
C ALA A 71 -0.92 -1.73 -6.54
N LEU A 72 -0.72 -0.67 -7.33
CA LEU A 72 -0.17 -0.74 -8.69
C LEU A 72 1.24 -1.32 -8.68
N ARG A 73 2.13 -0.83 -7.80
CA ARG A 73 3.49 -1.38 -7.65
C ARG A 73 3.46 -2.86 -7.25
N ASN A 74 2.56 -3.25 -6.37
CA ASN A 74 2.40 -4.65 -5.96
C ASN A 74 1.92 -5.52 -7.12
N HIS A 75 0.97 -5.03 -7.92
CA HIS A 75 0.50 -5.71 -9.12
C HIS A 75 1.62 -5.90 -10.16
N ILE A 76 2.33 -4.83 -10.52
CA ILE A 76 3.48 -4.89 -11.44
C ILE A 76 4.53 -5.88 -10.92
N ASN A 77 4.85 -5.85 -9.62
CA ASN A 77 5.83 -6.77 -9.05
C ASN A 77 5.39 -8.25 -9.16
N ARG A 78 4.09 -8.53 -8.99
CA ARG A 78 3.55 -9.89 -9.15
C ARG A 78 3.60 -10.35 -10.60
N GLU A 79 3.21 -9.49 -11.55
CA GLU A 79 3.25 -9.81 -12.97
C GLU A 79 4.68 -9.98 -13.49
N THR A 80 5.62 -9.15 -13.02
CA THR A 80 7.02 -9.19 -13.46
C THR A 80 7.86 -10.22 -12.71
N ALA A 81 7.38 -10.82 -11.62
CA ALA A 81 8.10 -11.86 -10.90
C ALA A 81 8.41 -13.07 -11.80
N GLY A 82 7.41 -13.54 -12.56
CA GLY A 82 7.61 -14.66 -13.50
C GLY A 82 8.58 -14.33 -14.62
N LEU A 83 8.56 -13.09 -15.13
CA LEU A 83 9.49 -12.63 -16.16
C LEU A 83 10.94 -12.60 -15.67
N ARG A 84 11.18 -12.15 -14.42
CA ARG A 84 12.52 -12.16 -13.81
C ARG A 84 13.06 -13.58 -13.68
N GLU A 85 12.22 -14.53 -13.30
CA GLU A 85 12.62 -15.93 -13.20
C GLU A 85 12.97 -16.52 -14.57
N VAL A 86 12.16 -16.26 -15.59
CA VAL A 86 12.43 -16.72 -16.97
C VAL A 86 13.74 -16.14 -17.50
N LEU A 87 13.96 -14.84 -17.31
CA LEU A 87 15.21 -14.19 -17.73
C LEU A 87 16.43 -14.74 -16.97
N ALA A 88 16.30 -14.99 -15.66
CA ALA A 88 17.37 -15.58 -14.86
C ALA A 88 17.70 -17.01 -15.33
N ARG A 89 16.68 -17.85 -15.58
CA ARG A 89 16.87 -19.20 -16.13
C ARG A 89 17.52 -19.18 -17.51
N ALA A 90 17.08 -18.28 -18.39
CA ALA A 90 17.66 -18.12 -19.73
C ALA A 90 19.15 -17.70 -19.65
N ALA A 91 19.49 -16.76 -18.77
CA ALA A 91 20.87 -16.33 -18.53
C ALA A 91 21.75 -17.46 -17.98
N LEU A 92 21.27 -18.21 -16.97
CA LEU A 92 21.99 -19.37 -16.41
C LEU A 92 22.25 -20.44 -17.47
N THR A 93 21.25 -20.74 -18.30
CA THR A 93 21.36 -21.69 -19.41
C THR A 93 22.37 -21.22 -20.45
N GLY A 94 22.36 -19.93 -20.81
CA GLY A 94 23.32 -19.33 -21.75
C GLY A 94 24.76 -19.33 -21.23
N CYS A 95 24.97 -19.33 -19.91
CA CYS A 95 26.28 -19.43 -19.27
C CYS A 95 26.76 -20.89 -19.06
N GLY A 96 25.99 -21.90 -19.48
CA GLY A 96 26.36 -23.31 -19.34
C GLY A 96 26.30 -23.84 -17.91
N LEU A 97 25.61 -23.14 -16.99
CA LEU A 97 25.42 -23.58 -15.62
C LEU A 97 24.21 -24.53 -15.53
N PRO A 98 24.35 -25.72 -14.90
CA PRO A 98 23.22 -26.62 -14.69
C PRO A 98 22.19 -26.02 -13.71
N GLN A 99 20.92 -26.37 -13.91
CA GLN A 99 19.77 -25.94 -13.09
C GLN A 99 19.79 -26.54 -11.69
#